data_AF-A0A662ILZ8-F1
#
_entry.id   AF-A0A662ILZ8-F1
#
_cell.length_a   1.000
_cell.length_b   1.000
_cell.length_c   1.000
_cell.angle_alpha   90.00
_cell.angle_beta   90.00
_cell.angle_gamma   90.00
#
_symmetry.space_group_name_H-M   'P 1'
#
loop_
_entity.id
_entity.type
_entity.pdbx_description
1 polymer ?
#
loop_
_entity_poly.entity_id
_entity_poly.type
_entity_poly.pdbx_seq_one_letter_code
_entity_poly.pdbx_strand_id
1 'polypeptide(L)'
;MSASKYAYGVARIRAKRAFMLKLEDYEAMLRAPTFYQAMAHLQSISDIARDIPQTNDPQELEKHLFNRFAEILHSIARTVSGDARAFLEMAFSKYEHETLKAILKAKFLG
;
A
#
# COMPACT_ATOMS: atom_id res chain seq x y z
N MET A 1 27.38 2.02 13.60
CA MET A 1 25.94 2.36 13.58
C MET A 1 25.20 1.35 14.45
N SER A 2 24.53 1.78 15.52
CA SER A 2 23.78 0.84 16.37
C SER A 2 22.51 0.37 15.67
N ALA A 3 22.32 -0.94 15.54
CA ALA A 3 21.10 -1.56 15.03
C ALA A 3 19.83 -1.10 15.78
N SER A 4 19.97 -0.58 17.01
CA SER A 4 18.86 -0.03 17.80
C SER A 4 18.16 1.16 17.14
N LYS A 5 18.88 1.98 16.34
CA LYS A 5 18.33 3.20 15.73
C LYS A 5 17.20 2.91 14.74
N TYR A 6 17.24 1.75 14.08
CA TYR A 6 16.27 1.37 13.05
C TYR A 6 15.41 0.17 13.43
N ALA A 7 15.63 -0.42 14.62
CA ALA A 7 14.95 -1.63 15.07
C ALA A 7 13.41 -1.48 15.01
N TYR A 8 12.88 -0.34 15.45
CA TYR A 8 11.45 -0.06 15.41
C TYR A 8 10.90 0.03 13.97
N GLY A 9 11.58 0.77 13.08
CA GLY A 9 11.18 0.86 11.68
C GLY A 9 11.23 -0.49 10.96
N VAL A 10 12.28 -1.27 11.20
CA VAL A 10 12.43 -2.63 10.66
C VAL A 10 11.32 -3.55 11.19
N ALA A 11 11.00 -3.49 12.49
CA ALA A 11 9.90 -4.27 13.07
C ALA A 11 8.56 -3.90 12.45
N ARG A 12 8.27 -2.60 12.22
CA ARG A 12 7.07 -2.14 11.52
C ARG A 12 6.99 -2.65 10.08
N ILE A 13 8.09 -2.62 9.34
CA ILE A 13 8.14 -3.17 7.97
C ILE A 13 7.87 -4.68 7.99
N ARG A 14 8.50 -5.43 8.90
CA ARG A 14 8.27 -6.87 9.04
C ARG A 14 6.82 -7.19 9.41
N ALA A 15 6.21 -6.41 10.30
CA ALA A 15 4.81 -6.56 10.64
C ALA A 15 3.92 -6.32 9.41
N LYS A 16 4.17 -5.27 8.61
CA LYS A 16 3.42 -5.03 7.37
C LYS A 16 3.61 -6.12 6.33
N ARG A 17 4.82 -6.68 6.22
CA ARG A 17 5.08 -7.84 5.35
C ARG A 17 4.30 -9.08 5.76
N ALA A 18 4.05 -9.29 7.06
CA ALA A 18 3.29 -10.44 7.55
C ALA A 18 1.81 -10.43 7.10
N PHE A 19 1.27 -9.26 6.76
CA PHE A 19 -0.09 -9.10 6.23
C PHE A 19 -0.15 -9.08 4.70
N MET A 20 0.93 -9.44 4.01
CA MET A 20 0.88 -9.64 2.57
C MET A 20 0.09 -10.90 2.24
N LEU A 21 -0.71 -10.82 1.18
CA LEU A 21 -1.48 -11.95 0.68
C LEU A 21 -0.56 -13.11 0.29
N LYS A 22 -0.96 -14.30 0.72
CA LYS A 22 -0.36 -15.57 0.33
C LYS A 22 -1.15 -16.17 -0.83
N LEU A 23 -0.62 -17.24 -1.41
CA LEU A 23 -1.26 -17.92 -2.53
C LEU A 23 -2.69 -18.37 -2.17
N GLU A 24 -2.86 -18.90 -0.96
CA GLU A 24 -4.14 -19.41 -0.47
C GLU A 24 -5.20 -18.30 -0.35
N ASP A 25 -4.78 -17.09 -0.02
CA ASP A 25 -5.65 -15.91 0.08
C ASP A 25 -6.18 -15.52 -1.32
N TYR A 26 -5.31 -15.56 -2.33
CA TYR A 26 -5.73 -15.34 -3.72
C TYR A 26 -6.70 -16.42 -4.20
N GLU A 27 -6.43 -17.69 -3.91
CA GLU A 27 -7.34 -18.79 -4.25
C GLU A 27 -8.70 -18.66 -3.57
N ALA A 28 -8.73 -18.27 -2.29
CA ALA A 28 -9.96 -18.07 -1.53
C ALA A 28 -10.81 -16.94 -2.12
N MET A 29 -10.19 -15.81 -2.52
CA MET A 29 -10.91 -14.73 -3.21
C MET A 29 -11.45 -15.16 -4.57
N LEU A 30 -10.67 -15.91 -5.36
CA LEU A 30 -11.09 -16.37 -6.69
C LEU A 30 -12.24 -17.39 -6.63
N ARG A 31 -12.28 -18.19 -5.57
CA ARG A 31 -13.36 -19.17 -5.34
C ARG A 31 -14.60 -18.55 -4.69
N ALA A 32 -14.53 -17.30 -4.24
CA ALA A 32 -15.65 -16.65 -3.58
C ALA A 32 -16.86 -16.53 -4.54
N PRO A 33 -18.04 -17.02 -4.15
CA PRO A 33 -19.26 -16.94 -4.97
C PRO A 33 -19.66 -15.54 -5.41
N THR A 34 -19.30 -14.52 -4.64
CA THR A 34 -19.61 -13.12 -4.93
C THR A 34 -18.43 -12.21 -4.66
N PHE A 35 -18.39 -11.09 -5.36
CA PHE A 35 -17.39 -10.05 -5.15
C PHE A 35 -17.39 -9.55 -3.69
N TYR A 36 -18.56 -9.37 -3.09
CA TYR A 36 -18.70 -9.02 -1.68
C TYR A 36 -18.01 -10.02 -0.74
N GLN A 37 -18.16 -11.32 -1.00
CA GLN A 37 -17.50 -12.34 -0.18
C GLN A 37 -15.98 -12.34 -0.38
N ALA A 38 -15.50 -12.10 -1.60
CA ALA A 38 -14.07 -11.90 -1.86
C ALA A 38 -13.51 -10.70 -1.08
N MET A 39 -14.23 -9.58 -1.07
CA MET A 39 -13.82 -8.36 -0.36
C MET A 39 -13.90 -8.52 1.16
N ALA A 40 -14.93 -9.19 1.68
CA ALA A 40 -15.04 -9.51 3.10
C ALA A 40 -13.87 -10.41 3.56
N HIS A 41 -13.49 -11.39 2.74
CA HIS A 41 -12.31 -12.20 2.99
C HIS A 41 -11.05 -11.33 3.02
N LEU A 42 -10.83 -10.52 1.99
CA LEU A 42 -9.68 -9.61 1.89
C LEU A 42 -9.56 -8.66 3.09
N GLN A 43 -10.68 -8.10 3.56
CA GLN A 43 -10.76 -7.26 4.76
C GLN A 43 -10.32 -8.00 6.03
N SER A 44 -10.62 -9.29 6.14
CA SER A 44 -10.30 -10.09 7.32
C SER A 44 -8.82 -10.44 7.47
N ILE A 45 -8.06 -10.45 6.36
CA ILE A 45 -6.67 -10.92 6.32
C ILE A 45 -5.65 -9.82 6.03
N SER A 46 -6.05 -8.73 5.37
CA SER A 46 -5.15 -7.67 4.91
C SER A 46 -5.38 -6.36 5.64
N ASP A 47 -4.32 -5.88 6.28
CA ASP A 47 -4.27 -4.58 6.94
C ASP A 47 -4.52 -3.40 5.97
N ILE A 48 -4.18 -3.58 4.70
CA ILE A 48 -4.34 -2.57 3.63
C ILE A 48 -5.80 -2.51 3.19
N ALA A 49 -6.50 -3.65 3.28
CA ALA A 49 -7.88 -3.80 2.89
C ALA A 49 -8.89 -3.41 3.98
N ARG A 50 -8.40 -3.08 5.18
CA ARG A 50 -9.26 -2.63 6.28
C ARG A 50 -10.05 -1.40 5.83
N ASP A 51 -11.36 -1.44 6.02
CA ASP A 51 -12.30 -0.38 5.66
C ASP A 51 -12.45 -0.14 4.14
N ILE A 52 -12.14 -1.15 3.30
CA ILE A 52 -12.48 -1.10 1.86
C ILE A 52 -13.96 -0.75 1.69
N PRO A 53 -14.31 0.21 0.82
CA PRO A 53 -15.70 0.53 0.53
C PRO A 53 -16.43 -0.69 -0.05
N GLN A 54 -17.67 -0.90 0.39
CA GLN A 54 -18.55 -1.92 -0.18
C GLN A 54 -19.12 -1.42 -1.51
N THR A 55 -18.27 -1.38 -2.53
CA THR A 55 -18.56 -0.91 -3.89
C THR A 55 -18.20 -1.99 -4.90
N ASN A 56 -18.97 -2.10 -5.98
CA ASN A 56 -18.63 -2.95 -7.11
C ASN A 56 -17.78 -2.20 -8.16
N ASP A 57 -17.47 -0.92 -7.95
CA ASP A 57 -16.62 -0.14 -8.83
C ASP A 57 -15.13 -0.48 -8.59
N PRO A 58 -14.44 -1.09 -9.57
CA PRO A 58 -13.02 -1.40 -9.44
C PRO A 58 -12.16 -0.15 -9.25
N GLN A 59 -12.57 1.01 -9.78
CA GLN A 59 -11.80 2.25 -9.68
C GLN A 59 -11.82 2.82 -8.26
N GLU A 60 -12.97 2.77 -7.59
CA GLU A 60 -13.08 3.18 -6.18
C GLU A 60 -12.26 2.27 -5.27
N LEU A 61 -12.26 0.96 -5.54
CA LEU A 61 -11.44 -0.01 -4.83
C LEU A 61 -9.96 0.28 -5.01
N GLU A 62 -9.52 0.44 -6.25
CA GLU A 62 -8.13 0.74 -6.60
C GLU A 62 -7.65 2.02 -5.92
N LYS A 63 -8.45 3.09 -6.00
CA LYS A 63 -8.18 4.37 -5.33
C LYS A 63 -8.02 4.20 -3.83
N HIS A 64 -8.90 3.45 -3.17
CA HIS A 64 -8.81 3.19 -1.74
C HIS A 64 -7.51 2.45 -1.39
N LEU A 65 -7.19 1.37 -2.11
CA LEU A 65 -5.97 0.58 -1.89
C LEU A 65 -4.70 1.43 -2.08
N PHE A 66 -4.65 2.27 -3.11
CA PHE A 66 -3.51 3.17 -3.33
C PHE A 66 -3.36 4.21 -2.23
N ASN A 67 -4.45 4.81 -1.75
CA ASN A 67 -4.40 5.76 -0.63
C ASN A 67 -3.86 5.08 0.64
N ARG A 68 -4.35 3.88 0.96
CA ARG A 68 -3.87 3.10 2.11
C ARG A 68 -2.41 2.71 1.97
N PHE A 69 -1.98 2.35 0.77
CA PHE A 69 -0.57 2.07 0.48
C PHE A 69 0.31 3.30 0.74
N ALA A 70 -0.07 4.47 0.22
CA ALA A 70 0.65 5.72 0.44
C ALA A 70 0.73 6.08 1.94
N GLU A 71 -0.38 5.96 2.67
CA GLU A 71 -0.43 6.18 4.12
C GLU A 71 0.54 5.28 4.88
N ILE A 72 0.64 4.00 4.51
CA ILE A 72 1.57 3.04 5.11
C ILE A 72 3.02 3.46 4.84
N LEU A 73 3.35 3.84 3.60
CA LEU A 73 4.71 4.31 3.25
C LEU A 73 5.10 5.54 4.07
N HIS A 74 4.25 6.55 4.14
CA HIS A 74 4.49 7.74 4.98
C HIS A 74 4.55 7.40 6.46
N SER A 75 3.76 6.43 6.94
CA SER A 75 3.81 5.95 8.32
C SER A 75 5.14 5.27 8.64
N ILE A 76 5.71 4.51 7.70
CA ILE A 76 7.02 3.87 7.82
C ILE A 76 8.15 4.91 7.81
N ALA A 77 8.13 5.87 6.89
CA ALA A 77 9.15 6.94 6.84
C ALA A 77 9.26 7.69 8.17
N ARG A 78 8.13 7.94 8.84
CA ARG A 78 8.07 8.58 10.17
C ARG A 78 8.68 7.76 11.31
N THR A 79 8.94 6.46 11.12
CA THR A 79 9.56 5.61 12.15
C THR A 79 11.08 5.70 12.22
N VAL A 80 11.71 6.36 11.24
CA VAL A 80 13.16 6.53 11.14
C VAL A 80 13.52 8.02 11.03
N SER A 81 14.79 8.37 11.22
CA SER A 81 15.26 9.75 11.26
C SER A 81 16.57 9.95 10.49
N GLY A 82 16.85 11.22 10.14
CA GLY A 82 18.04 11.61 9.37
C GLY A 82 18.04 11.05 7.95
N ASP A 83 19.21 10.66 7.46
CA ASP A 83 19.44 10.22 6.08
C ASP A 83 18.52 9.05 5.66
N ALA A 84 18.20 8.14 6.58
CA ALA A 84 17.30 7.03 6.29
C ALA A 84 15.87 7.49 5.99
N ARG A 85 15.40 8.53 6.68
CA ARG A 85 14.08 9.12 6.40
C ARG A 85 14.09 9.86 5.07
N ALA A 86 15.11 10.69 4.84
CA ALA A 86 15.28 11.43 3.59
C ALA A 86 15.34 10.47 2.39
N PHE A 87 16.05 9.36 2.53
CA PHE A 87 16.11 8.30 1.51
C PHE A 87 14.73 7.69 1.23
N LEU A 88 13.95 7.34 2.26
CA LEU A 88 12.62 6.77 2.08
C LEU A 88 11.66 7.76 1.43
N GLU A 89 11.64 9.01 1.87
CA GLU A 89 10.80 10.07 1.27
C GLU A 89 11.16 10.30 -0.21
N MET A 90 12.45 10.30 -0.55
CA MET A 90 12.92 10.36 -1.93
C MET A 90 12.55 9.11 -2.75
N ALA A 91 12.64 7.92 -2.16
CA ALA A 91 12.25 6.69 -2.84
C ALA A 91 10.74 6.68 -3.16
N PHE A 92 9.91 7.24 -2.29
CA PHE A 92 8.46 7.31 -2.48
C PHE A 92 8.06 8.42 -3.45
N SER A 93 8.79 9.55 -3.51
CA SER A 93 8.47 10.63 -4.46
C SER A 93 8.61 10.25 -5.93
N LYS A 94 9.31 9.14 -6.24
CA LYS A 94 9.34 8.57 -7.60
C LYS A 94 7.93 8.32 -8.14
N TYR A 95 6.99 7.86 -7.31
CA TYR A 95 5.62 7.62 -7.74
C TYR A 95 4.92 8.92 -8.14
N GLU A 96 5.10 9.98 -7.35
CA GLU A 96 4.56 11.32 -7.67
C GLU A 96 5.14 11.85 -8.97
N HIS A 97 6.44 11.66 -9.22
CA HIS A 97 7.08 12.06 -10.48
C HIS A 97 6.51 11.33 -11.70
N GLU A 98 6.28 10.02 -11.61
CA GLU A 98 5.65 9.27 -12.71
C GLU A 98 4.20 9.71 -12.95
N THR A 99 3.44 9.97 -11.88
CA THR A 99 2.09 10.54 -12.00
C THR A 99 2.12 11.91 -12.67
N LEU A 100 3.01 12.81 -12.24
CA LEU A 100 3.16 14.14 -12.84
C LEU A 100 3.52 14.03 -14.33
N LYS A 101 4.45 13.15 -14.68
CA LYS A 101 4.84 12.89 -16.08
C LYS A 101 3.66 12.40 -16.91
N ALA A 102 2.83 11.50 -16.38
CA ALA A 102 1.62 11.03 -17.06
C ALA A 102 0.62 12.17 -17.30
N ILE A 103 0.39 13.03 -16.29
CA ILE A 103 -0.49 14.20 -16.41
C ILE A 103 0.04 15.18 -17.47
N LEU A 104 1.34 15.47 -17.46
CA LEU A 104 1.95 16.36 -18.45
C LEU A 104 1.82 15.79 -19.86
N LYS A 105 2.05 14.48 -20.06
CA LYS A 105 1.82 13.83 -21.35
C LYS A 105 0.37 13.95 -21.78
N ALA A 106 -0.60 13.66 -20.92
CA ALA A 106 -2.02 13.78 -21.25
C ALA A 106 -2.41 15.22 -21.62
N LYS A 107 -1.82 16.22 -20.96
CA LYS A 107 -2.11 17.64 -21.22
C LYS A 107 -1.50 18.17 -22.52
N PHE A 108 -0.30 17.71 -22.88
CA PHE A 108 0.49 18.30 -23.97
C PHE A 108 0.64 17.39 -25.20
N LEU A 109 0.35 16.10 -25.09
CA LEU A 109 0.43 15.11 -26.18
C LEU A 109 -0.91 14.40 -26.44
N GLY A 110 -1.95 14.71 -25.65
CA GLY A 110 -3.32 14.25 -25.85
C GLY A 110 -4.10 15.16 -26.79
#